data_AF-A0A0W0VY87-F1
#
_entry.id   AF-A0A0W0VY87-F1
#
_cell.length_a   1.000
_cell.length_b   1.000
_cell.length_c   1.000
_cell.angle_alpha   90.00
_cell.angle_beta   90.00
_cell.angle_gamma   90.00
#
_symmetry.space_group_name_H-M   'P 1'
#
loop_
_entity.id
_entity.type
_entity.pdbx_description
1 polymer ?
#
loop_
_entity_poly.entity_id
_entity_poly.type
_entity_poly.pdbx_seq_one_letter_code
_entity_poly.pdbx_strand_id
1 'polypeptide(L)'
;VKNKLNDNDWGVRQAALNCLATLAPSLAKETLATLVELVLNDPNPIVRSTALTCLKRIAPALEKQILATFAETVIKELNDKDSSVRQAALNCLVTIAPVLEKETNDQHPDVRQAASHYLTALAPDLVKETLATLAESLKINLNNSSPDTRVVALIRLVTIAPVLDKETLATLVDPVINNLNNQDSNVREKALICLAAIAPALEKEMLATLVESVTNKFNVQYWIIRYTALYCLA
;
A
#
# COMPACT_ATOMS: atom_id res chain seq x y z
N VAL A 1 2.79 -13.33 -24.78
CA VAL A 1 2.75 -13.16 -23.31
C VAL A 1 2.10 -14.36 -22.61
N LYS A 2 0.88 -14.80 -22.99
CA LYS A 2 0.15 -15.91 -22.33
C LYS A 2 0.99 -17.19 -22.09
N ASN A 3 1.69 -17.69 -23.11
CA ASN A 3 2.53 -18.91 -22.97
C ASN A 3 3.75 -18.74 -22.05
N LYS A 4 4.12 -17.51 -21.69
CA LYS A 4 5.27 -17.20 -20.81
C LYS A 4 4.90 -17.11 -19.34
N LEU A 5 3.61 -17.16 -19.02
CA LEU A 5 3.11 -17.21 -17.65
C LEU A 5 3.39 -18.56 -16.96
N ASN A 6 3.54 -19.63 -17.73
CA ASN A 6 3.81 -20.98 -17.21
C ASN A 6 5.23 -21.47 -17.57
N ASP A 7 6.15 -20.54 -17.84
CA ASP A 7 7.53 -20.89 -18.17
C ASP A 7 8.25 -21.49 -16.95
N ASN A 8 9.18 -22.42 -17.16
CA ASN A 8 9.92 -23.05 -16.08
C ASN A 8 10.80 -22.03 -15.33
N ASP A 9 11.27 -21.00 -16.04
CA ASP A 9 12.07 -19.93 -15.45
C ASP A 9 11.17 -18.87 -14.79
N TRP A 10 11.39 -18.64 -13.49
CA TRP A 10 10.62 -17.66 -12.70
C TRP A 10 10.82 -16.21 -13.19
N GLY A 11 12.00 -15.88 -13.74
CA GLY A 11 12.29 -14.57 -14.31
C GLY A 11 11.52 -14.34 -15.60
N VAL A 12 11.31 -15.38 -16.40
CA VAL A 12 10.44 -15.31 -17.59
C VAL A 12 8.98 -15.10 -17.19
N ARG A 13 8.49 -15.80 -16.14
CA ARG A 13 7.15 -15.58 -15.59
C ARG A 13 6.99 -14.16 -15.04
N GLN A 14 7.97 -13.66 -14.31
CA GLN A 14 7.99 -12.27 -13.81
C GLN A 14 7.94 -11.25 -14.95
N ALA A 15 8.78 -11.41 -15.98
CA ALA A 15 8.79 -10.54 -17.14
C ALA A 15 7.44 -10.56 -17.90
N ALA A 16 6.82 -11.74 -17.99
CA ALA A 16 5.49 -11.88 -18.58
C ALA A 16 4.43 -11.10 -17.79
N LEU A 17 4.42 -11.19 -16.45
CA LEU A 17 3.53 -10.41 -15.58
C LEU A 17 3.73 -8.90 -15.73
N ASN A 18 4.99 -8.44 -15.77
CA ASN A 18 5.30 -7.03 -15.98
C ASN A 18 4.79 -6.53 -17.34
N CYS A 19 4.94 -7.35 -18.39
CA CYS A 19 4.39 -7.06 -19.71
C CYS A 19 2.85 -7.02 -19.70
N LEU A 20 2.18 -7.93 -18.99
CA LEU A 20 0.72 -7.87 -18.84
C LEU A 20 0.27 -6.58 -18.15
N ALA A 21 0.94 -6.19 -17.06
CA ALA A 21 0.61 -4.97 -16.32
C ALA A 21 0.75 -3.70 -17.18
N THR A 22 1.60 -3.71 -18.21
CA THR A 22 1.72 -2.62 -19.18
C THR A 22 0.63 -2.63 -20.26
N LEU A 23 -0.01 -3.77 -20.53
CA LEU A 23 -1.02 -3.95 -21.57
C LEU A 23 -2.47 -3.87 -21.02
N ALA A 24 -2.62 -3.29 -19.82
CA ALA A 24 -3.81 -3.28 -18.98
C ALA A 24 -5.16 -2.89 -19.64
N PRO A 25 -5.25 -2.05 -20.69
CA PRO A 25 -6.53 -1.72 -21.33
C PRO A 25 -7.11 -2.82 -22.25
N SER A 26 -6.34 -3.87 -22.55
CA SER A 26 -6.62 -4.79 -23.67
C SER A 26 -6.68 -6.27 -23.27
N LEU A 27 -6.80 -6.56 -21.97
CA LEU A 27 -6.78 -7.93 -21.45
C LEU A 27 -8.14 -8.62 -21.57
N ALA A 28 -8.17 -9.75 -22.29
CA ALA A 28 -9.33 -10.64 -22.32
C ALA A 28 -9.54 -11.31 -20.94
N LYS A 29 -10.81 -11.54 -20.55
CA LYS A 29 -11.19 -12.15 -19.25
C LYS A 29 -10.46 -13.46 -18.94
N GLU A 30 -10.18 -14.29 -19.94
CA GLU A 30 -9.41 -15.54 -19.78
C GLU A 30 -7.96 -15.35 -19.32
N THR A 31 -7.34 -14.20 -19.65
CA THR A 31 -5.96 -13.89 -19.21
C THR A 31 -5.91 -13.52 -17.74
N LEU A 32 -7.03 -13.06 -17.17
CA LEU A 32 -7.16 -12.72 -15.76
C LEU A 32 -7.20 -13.97 -14.88
N ALA A 33 -7.90 -15.02 -15.31
CA ALA A 33 -7.98 -16.29 -14.57
C ALA A 33 -6.58 -16.95 -14.40
N THR A 34 -5.76 -16.98 -15.46
CA THR A 34 -4.38 -17.48 -15.37
C THR A 34 -3.51 -16.61 -14.45
N LEU A 35 -3.81 -15.31 -14.32
CA LEU A 35 -3.11 -14.41 -13.42
C LEU A 35 -3.45 -14.70 -11.94
N VAL A 36 -4.72 -15.00 -11.63
CA VAL A 36 -5.15 -15.46 -10.29
C VAL A 36 -4.34 -16.68 -9.86
N GLU A 37 -4.20 -17.66 -10.76
CA GLU A 37 -3.54 -18.93 -10.47
C GLU A 37 -2.06 -18.72 -10.12
N LEU A 38 -1.38 -17.82 -10.83
CA LEU A 38 0.00 -17.44 -10.51
C LEU A 38 0.13 -16.67 -9.19
N VAL A 39 -0.84 -15.82 -8.84
CA VAL A 39 -0.88 -15.13 -7.53
C VAL A 39 -0.89 -16.17 -6.41
N LEU A 40 -1.71 -17.21 -6.53
CA LEU A 40 -1.98 -18.15 -5.44
C LEU A 40 -0.95 -19.29 -5.31
N ASN A 41 -0.40 -19.75 -6.43
CA ASN A 41 0.23 -21.07 -6.47
C ASN A 41 1.66 -21.06 -7.01
N ASP A 42 2.23 -19.90 -7.39
CA ASP A 42 3.61 -19.89 -7.86
C ASP A 42 4.57 -20.24 -6.71
N PRO A 43 5.49 -21.20 -6.89
CA PRO A 43 6.46 -21.56 -5.85
C PRO A 43 7.40 -20.42 -5.50
N ASN A 44 7.64 -19.48 -6.41
CA ASN A 44 8.55 -18.37 -6.21
C ASN A 44 7.81 -17.13 -5.64
N PRO A 45 8.19 -16.63 -4.45
CA PRO A 45 7.54 -15.47 -3.83
C PRO A 45 7.69 -14.17 -4.65
N ILE A 46 8.75 -14.04 -5.45
CA ILE A 46 8.94 -12.90 -6.36
C ILE A 46 7.85 -12.91 -7.43
N VAL A 47 7.46 -14.08 -7.92
CA VAL A 47 6.39 -14.20 -8.92
C VAL A 47 5.03 -13.91 -8.29
N ARG A 48 4.73 -14.46 -7.10
CA ARG A 48 3.48 -14.15 -6.36
C ARG A 48 3.32 -12.65 -6.08
N SER A 49 4.35 -12.00 -5.54
CA SER A 49 4.34 -10.55 -5.26
C SER A 49 4.25 -9.69 -6.54
N THR A 50 4.89 -10.12 -7.63
CA THR A 50 4.76 -9.45 -8.94
C THR A 50 3.35 -9.61 -9.50
N ALA A 51 2.71 -10.77 -9.32
CA ALA A 51 1.36 -11.02 -9.78
C ALA A 51 0.33 -10.16 -9.02
N LEU A 52 0.49 -10.01 -7.70
CA LEU A 52 -0.30 -9.09 -6.88
C LEU A 52 -0.11 -7.62 -7.29
N THR A 53 1.12 -7.22 -7.62
CA THR A 53 1.42 -5.88 -8.15
C THR A 53 0.79 -5.66 -9.52
N CYS A 54 0.78 -6.67 -10.38
CA CYS A 54 0.10 -6.64 -11.66
C CYS A 54 -1.42 -6.49 -11.47
N LEU A 55 -2.02 -7.27 -10.58
CA LEU A 55 -3.45 -7.19 -10.24
C LEU A 55 -3.83 -5.78 -9.76
N LYS A 56 -3.06 -5.20 -8.85
CA LYS A 56 -3.24 -3.81 -8.40
C LYS A 56 -3.31 -2.82 -9.57
N ARG A 57 -2.40 -2.96 -10.54
CA ARG A 57 -2.30 -2.04 -11.69
C ARG A 57 -3.47 -2.17 -12.65
N ILE A 58 -3.97 -3.38 -12.86
CA ILE A 58 -5.08 -3.63 -13.79
C ILE A 58 -6.44 -3.43 -13.12
N ALA A 59 -6.52 -3.49 -11.79
CA ALA A 59 -7.77 -3.42 -11.04
C ALA A 59 -8.72 -2.28 -11.44
N PRO A 60 -8.26 -1.03 -11.70
CA PRO A 60 -9.14 0.06 -12.13
C PRO A 60 -9.85 -0.17 -13.47
N ALA A 61 -9.33 -1.07 -14.32
CA ALA A 61 -9.90 -1.41 -15.62
C ALA A 61 -10.79 -2.67 -15.58
N LEU A 62 -10.91 -3.33 -14.42
CA LEU A 62 -11.67 -4.56 -14.28
C LEU A 62 -13.12 -4.28 -13.86
N GLU A 63 -14.03 -5.11 -14.37
CA GLU A 63 -15.42 -5.16 -13.90
C GLU A 63 -15.46 -5.58 -12.42
N LYS A 64 -16.41 -5.02 -11.65
CA LYS A 64 -16.56 -5.28 -10.21
C LYS A 64 -16.68 -6.77 -9.87
N GLN A 65 -17.42 -7.53 -10.68
CA GLN A 65 -17.58 -8.98 -10.49
C GLN A 65 -16.24 -9.72 -10.58
N ILE A 66 -15.35 -9.28 -11.46
CA ILE A 66 -14.01 -9.85 -11.58
C ILE A 66 -13.19 -9.49 -10.35
N LEU A 67 -13.21 -8.22 -9.92
CA LEU A 67 -12.50 -7.76 -8.72
C LEU A 67 -12.93 -8.52 -7.46
N ALA A 68 -14.22 -8.83 -7.33
CA ALA A 68 -14.77 -9.64 -6.25
C ALA A 68 -14.11 -11.03 -6.16
N THR A 69 -13.92 -11.72 -7.30
CA THR A 69 -13.25 -13.04 -7.32
C THR A 69 -11.79 -12.99 -6.90
N PHE A 70 -11.11 -11.86 -7.15
CA PHE A 70 -9.72 -11.66 -6.74
C PHE A 70 -9.59 -11.33 -5.26
N ALA A 71 -10.60 -10.72 -4.63
CA ALA A 71 -10.49 -10.25 -3.25
C ALA A 71 -10.15 -11.38 -2.27
N GLU A 72 -10.83 -12.52 -2.37
CA GLU A 72 -10.57 -13.69 -1.52
C GLU A 72 -9.15 -14.23 -1.69
N THR A 73 -8.69 -14.26 -2.95
CA THR A 73 -7.33 -14.66 -3.30
C THR A 73 -6.30 -13.74 -2.64
N VAL A 74 -6.48 -12.43 -2.76
CA VAL A 74 -5.54 -11.46 -2.20
C VAL A 74 -5.57 -11.47 -0.67
N ILE A 75 -6.73 -11.67 -0.05
CA ILE A 75 -6.86 -11.81 1.41
C ILE A 75 -6.03 -13.00 1.91
N LYS A 76 -6.05 -14.14 1.21
CA LYS A 76 -5.25 -15.31 1.58
C LYS A 76 -3.75 -15.01 1.59
N GLU A 77 -3.28 -14.23 0.62
CA GLU A 77 -1.86 -13.85 0.50
C GLU A 77 -1.37 -12.89 1.61
N LEU A 78 -2.27 -12.31 2.41
CA LEU A 78 -1.87 -11.59 3.64
C LEU A 78 -1.19 -12.51 4.66
N ASN A 79 -1.45 -13.82 4.59
CA ASN A 79 -0.84 -14.83 5.46
C ASN A 79 0.31 -15.59 4.78
N ASP A 80 0.83 -15.09 3.65
CA ASP A 80 1.97 -15.71 2.97
C ASP A 80 3.22 -15.71 3.87
N LYS A 81 4.07 -16.73 3.71
CA LYS A 81 5.31 -16.87 4.49
C LYS A 81 6.32 -15.76 4.19
N ASP A 82 6.33 -15.26 2.96
CA ASP A 82 7.21 -14.21 2.47
C ASP A 82 6.65 -12.81 2.75
N SER A 83 7.46 -11.95 3.35
CA SER A 83 7.04 -10.58 3.73
C SER A 83 6.76 -9.68 2.52
N SER A 84 7.42 -9.91 1.38
CA SER A 84 7.20 -9.14 0.16
C SER A 84 5.85 -9.50 -0.48
N VAL A 85 5.44 -10.77 -0.39
CA VAL A 85 4.13 -11.24 -0.85
C VAL A 85 3.02 -10.66 0.01
N ARG A 86 3.13 -10.78 1.35
CA ARG A 86 2.18 -10.15 2.28
C ARG A 86 2.03 -8.65 1.98
N GLN A 87 3.14 -7.99 1.68
CA GLN A 87 3.11 -6.58 1.37
C GLN A 87 2.42 -6.25 0.05
N ALA A 88 2.70 -7.02 -1.00
CA ALA A 88 2.05 -6.84 -2.29
C ALA A 88 0.54 -7.10 -2.18
N ALA A 89 0.14 -8.08 -1.37
CA ALA A 89 -1.25 -8.44 -1.11
C ALA A 89 -1.99 -7.28 -0.46
N LEU A 90 -1.41 -6.73 0.60
CA LEU A 90 -1.94 -5.56 1.28
C LEU A 90 -2.07 -4.34 0.36
N ASN A 91 -1.04 -4.04 -0.43
CA ASN A 91 -1.07 -2.93 -1.38
C ASN A 91 -2.16 -3.11 -2.46
N CYS A 92 -2.40 -4.35 -2.87
CA CYS A 92 -3.46 -4.71 -3.80
C CYS A 92 -4.84 -4.55 -3.15
N LEU A 93 -4.99 -5.01 -1.90
CA LEU A 93 -6.23 -4.88 -1.12
C LEU A 93 -6.64 -3.42 -0.95
N VAL A 94 -5.72 -2.54 -0.58
CA VAL A 94 -5.99 -1.09 -0.46
C VAL A 94 -6.54 -0.49 -1.76
N THR A 95 -6.19 -1.06 -2.91
CA THR A 95 -6.65 -0.56 -4.22
C THR A 95 -8.04 -1.11 -4.59
N ILE A 96 -8.33 -2.37 -4.28
CA ILE A 96 -9.62 -3.01 -4.61
C ILE A 96 -10.70 -2.75 -3.55
N ALA A 97 -10.29 -2.45 -2.31
CA ALA A 97 -11.13 -2.21 -1.14
C ALA A 97 -12.24 -1.16 -1.37
N PRO A 98 -11.93 0.07 -1.85
CA PRO A 98 -12.96 1.10 -2.05
C PRO A 98 -14.00 0.72 -3.11
N VAL A 99 -13.65 -0.20 -4.02
CA VAL A 99 -14.55 -0.71 -5.05
C VAL A 99 -15.53 -1.73 -4.47
N LEU A 100 -15.15 -2.47 -3.44
CA LEU A 100 -15.99 -3.51 -2.81
C LEU A 100 -16.82 -2.97 -1.64
N GLU A 101 -16.31 -1.98 -0.90
CA GLU A 101 -17.00 -1.38 0.25
C GLU A 101 -18.35 -0.74 -0.12
N LYS A 102 -18.46 -0.18 -1.34
CA LYS A 102 -19.69 0.44 -1.86
C LYS A 102 -20.75 -0.58 -2.31
N GLU A 103 -20.41 -1.87 -2.34
CA GLU A 103 -21.15 -2.89 -3.07
C GLU A 103 -21.79 -3.95 -2.15
N THR A 104 -21.92 -3.64 -0.85
CA THR A 104 -22.62 -4.49 0.13
C THR A 104 -24.09 -4.74 -0.24
N ASN A 105 -24.68 -3.87 -1.06
CA ASN A 105 -26.04 -3.98 -1.59
C ASN A 105 -26.07 -4.19 -3.12
N ASP A 106 -24.98 -4.66 -3.74
CA ASP A 106 -24.94 -4.92 -5.19
C ASP A 106 -25.96 -5.99 -5.61
N GLN A 107 -26.42 -5.95 -6.86
CA GLN A 107 -27.43 -6.89 -7.37
C GLN A 107 -26.89 -8.32 -7.54
N HIS A 108 -25.58 -8.48 -7.77
CA HIS A 108 -24.94 -9.78 -7.95
C HIS A 108 -24.54 -10.43 -6.61
N PRO A 109 -24.95 -11.69 -6.35
CA PRO A 109 -24.60 -12.41 -5.11
C PRO A 109 -23.09 -12.51 -4.86
N ASP A 110 -22.29 -12.75 -5.89
CA ASP A 110 -20.85 -12.91 -5.77
C ASP A 110 -20.17 -11.60 -5.32
N VAL A 111 -20.66 -10.45 -5.82
CA VAL A 111 -20.14 -9.13 -5.45
C VAL A 111 -20.50 -8.81 -3.99
N ARG A 112 -21.75 -9.07 -3.58
CA ARG A 112 -22.16 -8.93 -2.18
C ARG A 112 -21.39 -9.85 -1.25
N GLN A 113 -21.20 -11.10 -1.64
CA GLN A 113 -20.45 -12.08 -0.86
C GLN A 113 -19.00 -11.66 -0.72
N ALA A 114 -18.34 -11.23 -1.80
CA ALA A 114 -16.97 -10.74 -1.73
C ALA A 114 -16.84 -9.44 -0.92
N ALA A 115 -17.81 -8.52 -1.01
CA ALA A 115 -17.86 -7.32 -0.18
C ALA A 115 -18.07 -7.67 1.30
N SER A 116 -18.95 -8.62 1.60
CA SER A 116 -19.22 -9.11 2.96
C SER A 116 -18.04 -9.91 3.52
N HIS A 117 -17.40 -10.77 2.71
CA HIS A 117 -16.18 -11.48 3.06
C HIS A 117 -15.01 -10.52 3.20
N TYR A 118 -14.91 -9.48 2.38
CA TYR A 118 -13.97 -8.39 2.58
C TYR A 118 -14.21 -7.76 3.96
N LEU A 119 -15.44 -7.36 4.30
CA LEU A 119 -15.78 -6.80 5.62
C LEU A 119 -15.61 -7.80 6.79
N THR A 120 -15.78 -9.10 6.56
CA THR A 120 -15.67 -10.17 7.58
C THR A 120 -14.24 -10.67 7.77
N ALA A 121 -13.46 -10.77 6.69
CA ALA A 121 -12.00 -10.99 6.73
C ALA A 121 -11.28 -9.72 7.20
N LEU A 122 -11.90 -8.56 7.02
CA LEU A 122 -11.64 -7.38 7.81
C LEU A 122 -12.19 -7.47 9.25
N ALA A 123 -12.36 -8.68 9.82
CA ALA A 123 -12.62 -8.85 11.25
C ALA A 123 -11.72 -7.87 12.00
N PRO A 124 -12.27 -7.00 12.87
CA PRO A 124 -11.51 -5.89 13.46
C PRO A 124 -10.15 -6.33 14.00
N ASP A 125 -10.06 -7.56 14.52
CA ASP A 125 -8.85 -8.18 15.04
C ASP A 125 -7.82 -8.55 13.96
N LEU A 126 -8.22 -9.15 12.82
CA LEU A 126 -7.29 -9.50 11.74
C LEU A 126 -6.79 -8.25 10.99
N VAL A 127 -7.67 -7.24 10.84
CA VAL A 127 -7.28 -5.92 10.31
C VAL A 127 -6.32 -5.24 11.24
N LYS A 128 -6.64 -5.21 12.54
CA LYS A 128 -5.78 -4.61 13.55
C LYS A 128 -4.43 -5.29 13.61
N GLU A 129 -4.36 -6.61 13.54
CA GLU A 129 -3.11 -7.37 13.49
C GLU A 129 -2.32 -7.10 12.19
N THR A 130 -3.00 -7.07 11.04
CA THR A 130 -2.38 -6.77 9.75
C THR A 130 -1.86 -5.33 9.68
N LEU A 131 -2.65 -4.35 10.16
CA LEU A 131 -2.28 -2.94 10.24
C LEU A 131 -1.19 -2.71 11.29
N ALA A 132 -1.19 -3.42 12.41
CA ALA A 132 -0.11 -3.38 13.40
C ALA A 132 1.19 -3.92 12.80
N THR A 133 1.14 -5.05 12.10
CA THR A 133 2.31 -5.63 11.42
C THR A 133 2.86 -4.68 10.35
N LEU A 134 1.96 -4.03 9.61
CA LEU A 134 2.30 -3.00 8.63
C LEU A 134 2.95 -1.77 9.27
N ALA A 135 2.38 -1.29 10.37
CA ALA A 135 2.91 -0.16 11.13
C ALA A 135 4.31 -0.48 11.65
N GLU A 136 4.54 -1.68 12.19
CA GLU A 136 5.88 -2.10 12.62
C GLU A 136 6.87 -2.22 11.45
N SER A 137 6.44 -2.79 10.32
CA SER A 137 7.25 -2.79 9.10
C SER A 137 7.63 -1.38 8.66
N LEU A 138 6.70 -0.42 8.74
CA LEU A 138 6.96 0.97 8.43
C LEU A 138 7.92 1.61 9.44
N LYS A 139 7.75 1.39 10.74
CA LYS A 139 8.68 1.88 11.76
C LYS A 139 10.11 1.40 11.51
N ILE A 140 10.27 0.11 11.19
CA ILE A 140 11.58 -0.48 10.85
C ILE A 140 12.16 0.21 9.60
N ASN A 141 11.36 0.35 8.54
CA ASN A 141 11.85 0.89 7.26
C ASN A 141 12.12 2.40 7.31
N LEU A 142 11.32 3.17 8.07
CA LEU A 142 11.54 4.60 8.33
C LEU A 142 12.85 4.85 9.11
N ASN A 143 13.33 3.86 9.86
CA ASN A 143 14.58 3.91 10.61
C ASN A 143 15.73 3.15 9.93
N ASN A 144 15.55 2.64 8.71
CA ASN A 144 16.55 1.83 8.01
C ASN A 144 17.85 2.60 7.74
N SER A 145 19.00 1.94 7.59
CA SER A 145 20.25 2.62 7.24
C SER A 145 20.28 3.15 5.81
N SER A 146 19.54 2.52 4.88
CA SER A 146 19.46 2.92 3.47
C SER A 146 18.50 4.11 3.27
N PRO A 147 18.94 5.21 2.65
CA PRO A 147 18.07 6.34 2.26
C PRO A 147 16.93 5.90 1.34
N ASP A 148 17.18 5.01 0.38
CA ASP A 148 16.17 4.53 -0.56
C ASP A 148 15.04 3.78 0.16
N THR A 149 15.39 2.94 1.15
CA THR A 149 14.40 2.23 1.96
C THR A 149 13.53 3.19 2.76
N ARG A 150 14.12 4.27 3.30
CA ARG A 150 13.36 5.32 4.00
C ARG A 150 12.41 6.05 3.06
N VAL A 151 12.86 6.42 1.87
CA VAL A 151 12.03 7.06 0.85
C VAL A 151 10.83 6.18 0.47
N VAL A 152 11.06 4.89 0.24
CA VAL A 152 9.99 3.93 -0.04
C VAL A 152 9.00 3.84 1.12
N ALA A 153 9.48 3.83 2.36
CA ALA A 153 8.63 3.80 3.55
C ALA A 153 7.77 5.07 3.68
N LEU A 154 8.34 6.24 3.41
CA LEU A 154 7.64 7.54 3.44
C LEU A 154 6.54 7.62 2.38
N ILE A 155 6.85 7.25 1.13
CA ILE A 155 5.87 7.20 0.03
C ILE A 155 4.74 6.22 0.35
N ARG A 156 5.11 5.08 0.94
CA ARG A 156 4.16 4.05 1.31
C ARG A 156 3.24 4.51 2.43
N LEU A 157 3.76 5.16 3.47
CA LEU A 157 2.95 5.73 4.54
C LEU A 157 1.93 6.74 3.98
N VAL A 158 2.32 7.63 3.07
CA VAL A 158 1.37 8.54 2.39
C VAL A 158 0.25 7.77 1.69
N THR A 159 0.60 6.68 1.01
CA THR A 159 -0.37 5.88 0.26
C THR A 159 -1.38 5.19 1.16
N ILE A 160 -0.96 4.74 2.35
CA ILE A 160 -1.82 3.97 3.26
C ILE A 160 -2.41 4.80 4.40
N ALA A 161 -1.99 6.06 4.58
CA ALA A 161 -2.46 6.89 5.67
C ALA A 161 -3.99 6.98 5.80
N PRO A 162 -4.78 7.08 4.70
CA PRO A 162 -6.24 7.13 4.79
C PRO A 162 -6.90 5.86 5.37
N VAL A 163 -6.19 4.72 5.39
CA VAL A 163 -6.72 3.44 5.90
C VAL A 163 -6.19 3.09 7.29
N LEU A 164 -5.27 3.89 7.85
CA LEU A 164 -4.76 3.71 9.20
C LEU A 164 -5.65 4.45 10.20
N ASP A 165 -5.92 3.80 11.33
CA ASP A 165 -6.54 4.49 12.46
C ASP A 165 -5.60 5.55 13.05
N LYS A 166 -6.19 6.49 13.79
CA LYS A 166 -5.47 7.65 14.33
C LYS A 166 -4.38 7.25 15.33
N GLU A 167 -4.61 6.20 16.12
CA GLU A 167 -3.66 5.72 17.12
C GLU A 167 -2.43 5.15 16.42
N THR A 168 -2.63 4.33 15.40
CA THR A 168 -1.55 3.78 14.56
C THR A 168 -0.76 4.89 13.87
N LEU A 169 -1.44 5.88 13.26
CA LEU A 169 -0.78 7.03 12.64
C LEU A 169 0.05 7.83 13.65
N ALA A 170 -0.47 8.02 14.86
CA ALA A 170 0.25 8.73 15.92
C ALA A 170 1.59 8.05 16.23
N THR A 171 1.64 6.71 16.28
CA THR A 171 2.90 5.98 16.53
C THR A 171 3.94 6.10 15.42
N LEU A 172 3.55 6.57 14.23
CA LEU A 172 4.43 6.73 13.07
C LEU A 172 4.96 8.16 12.91
N VAL A 173 4.41 9.14 13.63
CA VAL A 173 4.80 10.55 13.54
C VAL A 173 6.27 10.75 13.89
N ASP A 174 6.74 10.24 15.03
CA ASP A 174 8.13 10.41 15.47
C ASP A 174 9.15 9.77 14.50
N PRO A 175 8.95 8.53 14.02
CA PRO A 175 9.76 7.97 12.94
C PRO A 175 9.84 8.86 11.69
N VAL A 176 8.75 9.52 11.28
CA VAL A 176 8.75 10.44 10.14
C VAL A 176 9.50 11.74 10.48
N ILE A 177 9.29 12.33 11.66
CA ILE A 177 10.00 13.52 12.12
C ILE A 177 11.52 13.29 12.15
N ASN A 178 11.98 12.11 12.55
CA ASN A 178 13.40 11.76 12.56
C ASN A 178 14.04 11.83 11.16
N ASN A 179 13.26 11.55 10.11
CA ASN A 179 13.73 11.63 8.73
C ASN A 179 13.92 13.07 8.22
N LEU A 180 13.41 14.09 8.92
CA LEU A 180 13.69 15.50 8.63
C LEU A 180 15.16 15.87 8.88
N ASN A 181 15.87 15.10 9.70
CA ASN A 181 17.29 15.29 10.00
C ASN A 181 18.22 14.45 9.10
N ASN A 182 17.68 13.73 8.12
CA ASN A 182 18.48 12.84 7.29
C ASN A 182 19.48 13.66 6.44
N GLN A 183 20.69 13.11 6.22
CA GLN A 183 21.70 13.74 5.36
C GLN A 183 21.22 13.85 3.90
N ASP A 184 20.43 12.89 3.45
CA ASP A 184 19.84 12.86 2.12
C ASP A 184 18.67 13.87 2.00
N SER A 185 18.76 14.79 1.03
CA SER A 185 17.73 15.81 0.80
C SER A 185 16.39 15.24 0.33
N ASN A 186 16.40 14.16 -0.44
CA ASN A 186 15.18 13.50 -0.92
C ASN A 186 14.43 12.86 0.26
N VAL A 187 15.16 12.23 1.20
CA VAL A 187 14.54 11.71 2.44
C VAL A 187 13.86 12.83 3.23
N ARG A 188 14.53 13.99 3.40
CA ARG A 188 13.94 15.14 4.11
C ARG A 188 12.68 15.67 3.41
N GLU A 189 12.71 15.81 2.10
CA GLU A 189 11.57 16.27 1.30
C GLU A 189 10.38 15.31 1.43
N LYS A 190 10.61 14.01 1.26
CA LYS A 190 9.53 13.01 1.38
C LYS A 190 8.98 12.91 2.79
N ALA A 191 9.79 13.16 3.82
CA ALA A 191 9.32 13.23 5.19
C ALA A 191 8.32 14.38 5.40
N LEU A 192 8.59 15.56 4.81
CA LEU A 192 7.67 16.70 4.88
C LEU A 192 6.35 16.43 4.15
N ILE A 193 6.42 15.88 2.94
CA ILE A 193 5.23 15.48 2.17
C ILE A 193 4.42 14.45 2.98
N CYS A 194 5.10 13.52 3.64
CA CYS A 194 4.45 12.54 4.49
C CYS A 194 3.73 13.18 5.68
N LEU A 195 4.38 14.11 6.38
CA LEU A 195 3.76 14.85 7.49
C LEU A 195 2.54 15.65 7.04
N ALA A 196 2.63 16.33 5.90
CA ALA A 196 1.51 17.06 5.32
C ALA A 196 0.33 16.15 4.98
N ALA A 197 0.59 14.95 4.46
CA ALA A 197 -0.45 13.99 4.09
C ALA A 197 -1.16 13.38 5.31
N ILE A 198 -0.45 13.12 6.40
CA ILE A 198 -1.03 12.51 7.60
C ILE A 198 -1.66 13.53 8.55
N ALA A 199 -1.25 14.80 8.49
CA ALA A 199 -1.71 15.85 9.40
C ALA A 199 -3.25 15.96 9.51
N PRO A 200 -4.04 15.93 8.41
CA PRO A 200 -5.50 16.01 8.52
C PRO A 200 -6.15 14.88 9.33
N ALA A 201 -5.47 13.75 9.51
CA ALA A 201 -5.95 12.61 10.27
C ALA A 201 -5.55 12.64 11.76
N LEU A 202 -4.62 13.53 12.15
CA LEU A 202 -4.11 13.63 13.52
C LEU A 202 -4.98 14.52 14.42
N GLU A 203 -4.86 14.32 15.72
CA GLU A 203 -5.53 15.18 16.71
C GLU A 203 -4.86 16.54 16.83
N LYS A 204 -5.65 17.55 17.21
CA LYS A 204 -5.23 18.95 17.23
C LYS A 204 -4.03 19.21 18.15
N GLU A 205 -3.94 18.48 19.26
CA GLU A 205 -2.80 18.55 20.20
C GLU A 205 -1.52 18.02 19.56
N MET A 206 -1.59 16.87 18.86
CA MET A 206 -0.46 16.33 18.12
C MET A 206 0.00 17.24 16.98
N LEU A 207 -0.93 17.92 16.31
CA LEU A 207 -0.60 18.91 15.28
C LEU A 207 0.20 20.08 15.84
N ALA A 208 -0.14 20.57 17.04
CA ALA A 208 0.62 21.65 17.68
C ALA A 208 2.08 21.22 17.95
N THR A 209 2.27 20.02 18.49
CA THR A 209 3.60 19.45 18.74
C THR A 209 4.38 19.20 17.44
N LEU A 210 3.67 18.81 16.37
CA LEU A 210 4.24 18.64 15.04
C LEU A 210 4.76 19.96 14.46
N VAL A 211 3.94 21.02 14.51
CA VAL A 211 4.30 22.38 14.09
C VAL A 211 5.55 22.83 14.82
N GLU A 212 5.60 22.65 16.14
CA GLU A 212 6.77 23.03 16.96
C GLU A 212 8.02 22.24 16.56
N SER A 213 7.91 20.92 16.43
CA SER A 213 9.02 20.04 16.08
C SER A 213 9.59 20.33 14.68
N VAL A 214 8.73 20.62 13.71
CA VAL A 214 9.14 21.01 12.35
C VAL A 214 9.76 22.41 12.39
N THR A 215 9.14 23.36 13.08
CA THR A 215 9.61 24.76 13.13
C THR A 215 10.97 24.92 13.81
N ASN A 216 11.22 24.15 14.88
CA ASN A 216 12.49 24.14 15.61
C ASN A 216 13.64 23.51 14.81
N LYS A 217 13.33 22.58 13.89
CA LYS A 217 14.34 21.92 13.04
C LYS A 217 14.77 22.76 11.84
N PHE A 218 13.90 23.61 11.30
CA PHE A 218 14.22 24.48 10.16
C PHE A 218 14.53 25.90 10.62
N ASN A 219 15.70 26.08 11.24
CA ASN A 219 16.23 27.41 11.52
C ASN A 219 16.95 27.92 10.26
N VAL A 220 16.28 28.82 9.54
CA VAL A 220 16.82 29.76 8.53
C VAL A 220 17.04 29.26 7.09
N GLN A 221 17.40 27.99 6.81
CA GLN A 221 17.89 27.63 5.45
C GLN A 221 16.86 27.10 4.43
N TYR A 222 15.59 26.89 4.80
CA TYR A 222 14.58 26.36 3.88
C TYR A 222 13.21 27.02 4.08
N TRP A 223 13.07 28.26 3.62
CA TRP A 223 11.79 29.00 3.59
C TRP A 223 10.63 28.19 3.00
N ILE A 224 10.88 27.46 1.91
CA ILE A 224 9.89 26.60 1.26
C ILE A 224 9.35 25.53 2.23
N ILE A 225 10.21 24.96 3.07
CA ILE A 225 9.83 23.92 4.01
C ILE A 225 8.97 24.49 5.14
N ARG A 226 9.32 25.67 5.67
CA ARG A 226 8.48 26.40 6.63
C ARG A 226 7.14 26.78 6.02
N TYR A 227 7.14 27.27 4.78
CA TYR A 227 5.94 27.68 4.06
C TYR A 227 5.00 26.49 3.84
N THR A 228 5.51 25.35 3.36
CA THR A 228 4.73 24.13 3.18
C THR A 228 4.24 23.55 4.51
N ALA A 229 5.07 23.53 5.55
CA ALA A 229 4.63 23.07 6.88
C ALA A 229 3.51 23.95 7.45
N LEU A 230 3.63 25.28 7.37
CA LEU A 230 2.59 26.21 7.81
C LEU A 230 1.31 26.11 6.97
N TYR A 231 1.45 25.88 5.66
CA TYR A 231 0.31 25.78 4.75
C TYR A 231 -0.41 24.42 4.85
N CYS A 232 0.30 23.34 5.19
CA CYS A 232 -0.30 22.02 5.39
C CYS A 232 -0.88 21.81 6.79
N LEU A 233 -0.61 22.72 7.74
CA LEU A 233 -1.05 22.65 9.14
C LEU A 233 -2.06 23.76 9.51
N ALA A 234 -2.41 24.65 8.57
CA ALA A 234 -3.47 25.65 8.67
C ALA A 234 -4.78 25.14 8.05
#